data_AF-A0A1L9B845-F1
#
_entry.id   AF-A0A1L9B845-F1
#
_cell.length_a   1.000
_cell.length_b   1.000
_cell.length_c   1.000
_cell.angle_alpha   90.00
_cell.angle_beta   90.00
_cell.angle_gamma   90.00
#
_symmetry.space_group_name_H-M   'P 1'
#
loop_
_entity.id
_entity.type
_entity.pdbx_description
1 polymer ?
#
loop_
_entity_poly.entity_id
_entity_poly.type
_entity_poly.pdbx_seq_one_letter_code
_entity_poly.pdbx_strand_id
1 'polypeptide(L)'
;MACSWRALPLKVYVDDLVTPKISVTDGSYVSGAIGVRTYQAQARFDNLSVRAFSRFESLLQGSFVRHQKSRGRIDHIIFPAEDAEWRVVPGLANASALSLESVNFPGYFLRHRNGELWLDRDDGSSLFKADATWWRRAGLANSALLSFESFNFPGYYLRHREGLLYLNGISTSTDRSDATFRE
;
A
#
# COMPACT_ATOMS: atom_id res chain seq x y z
N MET A 1 7.92 22.27 3.43
CA MET A 1 8.95 21.27 3.82
C MET A 1 8.96 20.19 2.76
N ALA A 2 10.00 20.11 1.94
CA ALA A 2 10.11 19.09 0.90
C ALA A 2 10.40 17.73 1.55
N CYS A 3 9.59 16.73 1.24
CA CYS A 3 9.83 15.35 1.63
C CYS A 3 11.08 14.87 0.89
N SER A 4 12.18 14.65 1.63
CA SER A 4 13.42 14.11 1.09
C SER A 4 13.25 12.61 0.89
N TRP A 5 13.00 12.18 -0.34
CA TRP A 5 13.05 10.78 -0.73
C TRP A 5 14.53 10.37 -0.81
N ARG A 6 15.00 9.57 0.15
CA ARG A 6 16.31 8.94 0.04
C ARG A 6 16.22 7.87 -1.05
N ALA A 7 16.84 8.13 -2.20
CA ALA A 7 17.04 7.12 -3.23
C ALA A 7 17.82 5.94 -2.64
N LEU A 8 17.21 4.75 -2.65
CA LEU A 8 17.86 3.52 -2.22
C LEU A 8 18.76 3.01 -3.36
N PRO A 9 20.01 2.58 -3.07
CA PRO A 9 20.92 2.13 -4.10
C PRO A 9 20.49 0.79 -4.70
N LEU A 10 20.61 0.65 -6.02
CA LEU A 10 20.60 -0.65 -6.70
C LEU A 10 21.87 -1.40 -6.29
N LYS A 11 21.70 -2.58 -5.68
CA LYS A 11 22.81 -3.46 -5.28
C LYS A 11 22.80 -4.72 -6.14
N VAL A 12 23.95 -5.02 -6.75
CA VAL A 12 24.19 -6.30 -7.45
C VAL A 12 25.25 -7.06 -6.68
N TYR A 13 24.94 -8.31 -6.36
CA TYR A 13 25.81 -9.24 -5.67
C TYR A 13 26.30 -10.28 -6.67
N VAL A 14 27.54 -10.73 -6.53
CA VAL A 14 28.13 -11.78 -7.36
C VAL A 14 28.78 -12.78 -6.41
N ASP A 15 28.51 -14.07 -6.65
CA ASP A 15 28.96 -15.25 -5.89
C ASP A 15 28.42 -15.38 -4.47
N ASP A 16 28.46 -14.31 -3.66
CA ASP A 16 27.91 -14.27 -2.30
C ASP A 16 26.94 -13.08 -2.15
N LEU A 17 25.82 -13.29 -1.45
CA LEU A 17 24.84 -12.23 -1.14
C LEU A 17 25.32 -11.30 -0.01
N VAL A 18 26.61 -11.33 0.32
CA VAL A 18 27.16 -10.64 1.48
C VAL A 18 27.76 -9.31 1.07
N THR A 19 28.53 -9.28 -0.03
CA THR A 19 29.19 -8.05 -0.49
C THR A 19 28.66 -7.59 -1.85
N PRO A 20 27.97 -6.44 -1.94
CA PRO A 20 27.52 -5.93 -3.23
C PRO A 20 28.73 -5.51 -4.07
N LYS A 21 28.80 -6.01 -5.31
CA LYS A 21 29.85 -5.68 -6.28
C LYS A 21 29.50 -4.43 -7.10
N ILE A 22 28.21 -4.14 -7.24
CA ILE A 22 27.72 -2.88 -7.78
C ILE A 22 26.78 -2.27 -6.75
N SER A 23 26.95 -0.98 -6.45
CA SER A 23 26.05 -0.20 -5.61
C SER A 23 25.92 1.19 -6.22
N VAL A 24 24.78 1.46 -6.88
CA VAL A 24 24.55 2.72 -7.60
C VAL A 24 23.29 3.40 -7.09
N THR A 25 23.38 4.70 -6.83
CA THR A 25 22.23 5.56 -6.53
C THR A 25 22.03 6.51 -7.71
N ASP A 26 20.82 6.53 -8.28
CA ASP A 26 20.41 7.52 -9.28
C ASP A 26 19.25 8.35 -8.71
N GLY A 27 19.39 9.68 -8.77
CA GLY A 27 18.38 10.63 -8.32
C GLY A 27 17.65 11.35 -9.46
N SER A 28 18.01 11.06 -10.72
CA SER A 28 17.55 11.82 -11.89
C SER A 28 16.21 11.33 -12.42
N TYR A 29 15.97 10.02 -12.35
CA TYR A 29 14.74 9.38 -12.82
C TYR A 29 13.96 8.82 -11.65
N VAL A 30 12.87 9.51 -11.28
CA VAL A 30 11.94 9.07 -10.21
C VAL A 30 10.88 8.09 -10.70
N SER A 31 10.86 7.80 -12.01
CA SER A 31 10.01 6.79 -12.65
C SER A 31 10.71 6.27 -13.92
N GLY A 32 10.40 5.03 -14.33
CA GLY A 32 11.03 4.39 -15.49
C GLY A 32 10.62 2.92 -15.62
N ALA A 33 11.15 2.25 -16.65
CA ALA A 33 10.96 0.82 -16.84
C ALA A 33 12.12 0.03 -16.20
N ILE A 34 11.80 -1.06 -15.50
CA ILE A 34 12.81 -2.07 -15.13
C ILE A 34 12.96 -3.01 -16.32
N GLY A 35 14.17 -3.12 -16.85
CA GLY A 35 14.49 -3.97 -17.97
C GLY A 35 15.77 -4.76 -17.72
N VAL A 36 15.84 -5.97 -18.30
CA VAL A 36 17.05 -6.78 -18.31
C VAL A 36 17.54 -6.83 -19.76
N ARG A 37 18.77 -6.35 -20.00
CA ARG A 37 19.37 -6.33 -21.34
C ARG A 37 20.60 -7.24 -21.37
N THR A 38 20.63 -8.14 -22.34
CA THR A 38 21.81 -8.91 -22.73
C THR A 38 22.43 -8.34 -23.99
N TYR A 39 23.76 -8.42 -24.11
CA TYR A 39 24.50 -8.05 -25.31
C TYR A 39 25.52 -9.15 -25.63
N GLN A 40 25.45 -9.70 -26.85
CA GLN A 40 26.36 -10.75 -27.37
C GLN A 40 26.57 -11.98 -26.46
N ALA A 41 25.57 -12.38 -25.68
CA ALA A 41 25.61 -13.60 -24.86
C ALA A 41 24.20 -14.21 -24.69
N GLN A 42 24.14 -15.52 -24.42
CA GLN A 42 22.93 -16.17 -23.93
C GLN A 42 22.77 -15.92 -22.43
N ALA A 43 21.57 -15.56 -21.99
CA ALA A 43 21.21 -15.54 -20.57
C ALA A 43 19.89 -16.26 -20.36
N ARG A 44 19.75 -16.90 -19.19
CA ARG A 44 18.49 -17.43 -18.70
C ARG A 44 18.08 -16.59 -17.50
N PHE A 45 16.87 -16.05 -17.56
CA PHE A 45 16.23 -15.37 -16.45
C PHE A 45 15.02 -16.21 -16.08
N ASP A 46 14.89 -16.55 -14.80
CA ASP A 46 13.76 -17.29 -14.28
C ASP A 46 13.12 -16.47 -13.14
N ASN A 47 11.80 -16.55 -13.02
CA ASN A 47 11.00 -15.87 -11.99
C ASN A 47 11.20 -14.33 -11.87
N LEU A 48 11.41 -13.62 -12.98
CA LEU A 48 11.45 -12.15 -12.96
C LEU A 48 10.02 -11.57 -12.92
N SER A 49 9.71 -10.77 -11.89
CA SER A 49 8.47 -9.99 -11.85
C SER A 49 8.76 -8.55 -11.43
N VAL A 50 8.12 -7.60 -12.12
CA VAL A 50 8.17 -6.18 -11.80
C VAL A 50 6.73 -5.72 -11.61
N ARG A 51 6.41 -5.21 -10.42
CA ARG A 51 5.07 -4.73 -10.08
C ARG A 51 5.21 -3.40 -9.37
N ALA A 52 4.52 -2.38 -9.86
CA ALA A 52 4.32 -1.16 -9.10
C ALA A 52 3.32 -1.47 -7.97
N PHE A 53 3.66 -1.08 -6.75
CA PHE A 53 2.82 -1.20 -5.58
C PHE A 53 2.98 0.04 -4.71
N SER A 54 1.96 0.30 -3.90
CA SER A 54 2.00 1.28 -2.82
C SER A 54 2.04 0.56 -1.48
N ARG A 55 2.68 1.17 -0.48
CA ARG A 55 2.50 0.82 0.93
C ARG A 55 1.95 2.03 1.65
N PHE A 56 1.17 1.83 2.71
CA PHE A 56 0.62 2.95 3.47
C PHE A 56 1.14 2.89 4.90
N GLU A 57 2.12 3.73 5.20
CA GLU A 57 2.70 3.87 6.54
C GLU A 57 1.78 4.74 7.41
N SER A 58 1.46 4.28 8.61
CA SER A 58 0.78 5.10 9.61
C SER A 58 1.71 6.15 10.23
N LEU A 59 1.17 7.04 11.06
CA LEU A 59 2.01 7.95 11.85
C LEU A 59 2.78 7.25 12.99
N LEU A 60 2.47 5.98 13.27
CA LEU A 60 3.32 5.11 14.08
C LEU A 60 4.46 4.58 13.20
N GLN A 61 5.60 5.28 13.28
CA GLN A 61 6.75 5.08 12.38
C GLN A 61 7.09 3.60 12.14
N GLY A 62 7.23 3.26 10.87
CA GLY A 62 7.53 1.93 10.36
C GLY A 62 6.36 0.95 10.41
N SER A 63 5.14 1.35 10.83
CA SER A 63 3.97 0.48 10.84
C SER A 63 3.10 0.69 9.60
N PHE A 64 2.91 -0.35 8.80
CA PHE A 64 2.22 -0.25 7.50
C PHE A 64 0.90 -1.01 7.48
N VAL A 65 -0.08 -0.47 6.75
CA VAL A 65 -1.35 -1.14 6.42
C VAL A 65 -1.06 -2.45 5.70
N ARG A 66 -1.46 -3.56 6.32
CA ARG A 66 -1.25 -4.91 5.83
C ARG A 66 -2.44 -5.81 6.17
N HIS A 67 -2.55 -6.94 5.48
CA HIS A 67 -3.49 -7.99 5.85
C HIS A 67 -2.77 -9.15 6.56
N GLN A 68 -3.43 -9.80 7.51
CA GLN A 68 -2.95 -11.04 8.10
C GLN A 68 -4.14 -11.93 8.46
N LYS A 69 -4.16 -13.17 7.95
CA LYS A 69 -5.33 -14.06 8.07
C LYS A 69 -6.62 -13.33 7.63
N SER A 70 -6.53 -12.55 6.55
CA SER A 70 -7.56 -11.65 6.02
C SER A 70 -7.97 -10.46 6.89
N ARG A 71 -7.49 -10.29 8.13
CA ARG A 71 -7.80 -9.10 8.94
C ARG A 71 -6.87 -7.95 8.54
N GLY A 72 -7.45 -6.78 8.25
CA GLY A 72 -6.71 -5.54 8.05
C GLY A 72 -6.10 -5.03 9.36
N ARG A 73 -4.81 -4.74 9.35
CA ARG A 73 -4.03 -4.31 10.52
C ARG A 73 -2.87 -3.41 10.10
N ILE A 74 -2.16 -2.85 11.06
CA ILE A 74 -0.84 -2.26 10.86
C ILE A 74 0.21 -3.10 11.58
N ASP A 75 1.39 -3.28 10.99
CA ASP A 75 2.52 -3.94 11.65
C ASP A 75 3.84 -3.30 11.23
N HIS A 76 4.82 -3.35 12.15
CA HIS A 76 6.20 -2.92 11.90
C HIS A 76 7.04 -3.99 11.19
N ILE A 77 6.82 -5.26 11.55
CA ILE A 77 7.52 -6.41 10.98
C ILE A 77 6.55 -7.16 10.09
N ILE A 78 6.81 -7.13 8.79
CA ILE A 78 5.90 -7.64 7.77
C ILE A 78 6.60 -8.76 7.01
N PHE A 79 6.03 -9.96 7.12
CA PHE A 79 6.43 -11.13 6.38
C PHE A 79 5.19 -11.98 6.08
N PRO A 80 4.94 -12.35 4.81
CA PRO A 80 5.64 -11.87 3.61
C PRO A 80 5.39 -10.36 3.37
N ALA A 81 6.33 -9.66 2.73
CA ALA A 81 6.29 -8.20 2.59
C ALA A 81 5.07 -7.72 1.77
N GLU A 82 4.65 -8.57 0.84
CA GLU A 82 3.53 -8.41 -0.08
C GLU A 82 2.18 -8.27 0.65
N ASP A 83 2.09 -8.68 1.92
CA ASP A 83 0.90 -8.46 2.75
C ASP A 83 0.58 -6.98 2.94
N ALA A 84 1.58 -6.11 2.80
CA ALA A 84 1.48 -4.67 2.92
C ALA A 84 1.54 -3.93 1.57
N GLU A 85 1.54 -4.68 0.47
CA GLU A 85 1.68 -4.12 -0.87
C GLU A 85 0.33 -4.11 -1.59
N TRP A 86 -0.05 -2.92 -2.03
CA TRP A 86 -1.36 -2.66 -2.61
C TRP A 86 -1.22 -2.10 -4.02
N ARG A 87 -2.05 -2.56 -4.95
CA ARG A 87 -2.30 -1.86 -6.20
C ARG A 87 -3.45 -0.89 -5.97
N VAL A 88 -3.16 0.39 -6.14
CA VAL A 88 -4.20 1.42 -6.13
C VAL A 88 -4.85 1.45 -7.50
N VAL A 89 -6.11 1.03 -7.58
CA VAL A 89 -6.88 0.95 -8.83
C VAL A 89 -8.08 1.91 -8.77
N PRO A 90 -8.69 2.28 -9.93
CA PRO A 90 -9.96 2.99 -9.93
C PRO A 90 -10.99 2.27 -9.06
N GLY A 91 -11.78 3.04 -8.30
CA GLY A 91 -12.73 2.49 -7.34
C GLY A 91 -13.73 1.55 -7.98
N LEU A 92 -13.96 0.39 -7.36
CA LEU A 92 -14.84 -0.65 -7.91
C LEU A 92 -16.31 -0.17 -8.06
N ALA A 93 -16.76 0.73 -7.18
CA ALA A 93 -18.08 1.36 -7.27
C ALA A 93 -18.07 2.71 -8.00
N ASN A 94 -16.92 3.37 -8.10
CA ASN A 94 -16.78 4.68 -8.73
C ASN A 94 -15.33 4.92 -9.19
N ALA A 95 -15.14 5.12 -10.50
CA ALA A 95 -13.81 5.26 -11.09
C ALA A 95 -13.05 6.56 -10.70
N SER A 96 -13.74 7.57 -10.14
CA SER A 96 -13.11 8.77 -9.58
C SER A 96 -12.62 8.60 -8.15
N ALA A 97 -13.01 7.51 -7.48
CA ALA A 97 -12.48 7.06 -6.20
C ALA A 97 -11.37 6.00 -6.44
N LEU A 98 -10.90 5.35 -5.37
CA LEU A 98 -9.93 4.25 -5.47
C LEU A 98 -10.38 3.00 -4.74
N SER A 99 -9.80 1.86 -5.12
CA SER A 99 -9.85 0.61 -4.37
C SER A 99 -8.43 0.09 -4.16
N LEU A 100 -8.21 -0.63 -3.06
CA LEU A 100 -6.89 -1.16 -2.68
C LEU A 100 -6.87 -2.67 -2.94
N GLU A 101 -6.34 -3.09 -4.08
CA GLU A 101 -6.18 -4.51 -4.44
C GLU A 101 -4.88 -5.06 -3.84
N SER A 102 -4.90 -6.28 -3.28
CA SER A 102 -3.70 -6.94 -2.78
C SER A 102 -2.76 -7.37 -3.91
N VAL A 103 -1.46 -7.17 -3.72
CA VAL A 103 -0.43 -7.63 -4.67
C VAL A 103 -0.26 -9.15 -4.66
N ASN A 104 -0.29 -9.78 -3.47
CA ASN A 104 -0.14 -11.23 -3.33
C ASN A 104 -1.45 -12.02 -3.52
N PHE A 105 -2.61 -11.38 -3.39
CA PHE A 105 -3.92 -11.97 -3.68
C PHE A 105 -4.70 -11.12 -4.71
N PRO A 106 -4.37 -11.20 -6.02
CA PRO A 106 -5.12 -10.49 -7.05
C PRO A 106 -6.61 -10.84 -7.03
N GLY A 107 -7.46 -9.84 -7.24
CA GLY A 107 -8.91 -9.93 -7.07
C GLY A 107 -9.41 -9.86 -5.63
N TYR A 108 -8.51 -9.69 -4.65
CA TYR A 108 -8.87 -9.40 -3.26
C TYR A 108 -8.60 -7.93 -2.94
N PHE A 109 -9.50 -7.33 -2.18
CA PHE A 109 -9.49 -5.91 -1.88
C PHE A 109 -9.64 -5.64 -0.38
N LEU A 110 -9.00 -4.58 0.09
CA LEU A 110 -9.27 -4.06 1.42
C LEU A 110 -10.65 -3.39 1.44
N ARG A 111 -11.57 -3.97 2.20
CA ARG A 111 -12.93 -3.46 2.35
C ARG A 111 -13.34 -3.40 3.80
N HIS A 112 -14.37 -2.63 4.11
CA HIS A 112 -14.98 -2.69 5.42
C HIS A 112 -16.10 -3.75 5.48
N ARG A 113 -16.34 -4.28 6.69
CA ARG A 113 -17.48 -5.13 7.06
C ARG A 113 -17.73 -4.97 8.54
N ASN A 114 -18.95 -4.63 8.95
CA ASN A 114 -19.32 -4.51 10.38
C ASN A 114 -18.37 -3.59 11.18
N GLY A 115 -17.88 -2.51 10.55
CA GLY A 115 -16.95 -1.55 11.17
C GLY A 115 -15.48 -1.98 11.19
N GLU A 116 -15.16 -3.15 10.66
CA GLU A 116 -13.80 -3.71 10.60
C GLU A 116 -13.28 -3.78 9.17
N LEU A 117 -11.96 -3.75 8.98
CA LEU A 117 -11.35 -3.89 7.66
C LEU A 117 -10.86 -5.32 7.42
N TRP A 118 -11.16 -5.84 6.24
CA TRP A 118 -10.86 -7.20 5.83
C TRP A 118 -10.30 -7.21 4.41
N LEU A 119 -9.39 -8.14 4.13
CA LEU A 119 -9.01 -8.54 2.79
C LEU A 119 -9.95 -9.67 2.35
N ASP A 120 -10.81 -9.37 1.39
CA ASP A 120 -11.76 -10.34 0.86
C ASP A 120 -11.77 -10.30 -0.67
N ARG A 121 -12.17 -11.41 -1.29
CA ARG A 121 -12.29 -11.53 -2.74
C ARG A 121 -13.51 -10.76 -3.24
N ASP A 122 -13.36 -10.04 -4.35
CA ASP A 122 -14.51 -9.44 -5.03
C ASP A 122 -15.48 -10.55 -5.49
N ASP A 123 -16.72 -10.45 -4.99
CA ASP A 123 -17.83 -11.35 -5.32
C ASP A 123 -18.73 -10.77 -6.44
N GLY A 124 -18.39 -9.58 -6.94
CA GLY A 124 -19.11 -8.87 -8.00
C GLY A 124 -20.32 -8.07 -7.50
N SER A 125 -20.69 -8.21 -6.22
CA SER A 125 -21.85 -7.53 -5.65
C SER A 125 -21.64 -6.02 -5.55
N SER A 126 -22.72 -5.24 -5.68
CA SER A 126 -22.67 -3.79 -5.49
C SER A 126 -22.25 -3.41 -4.06
N LEU A 127 -22.62 -4.22 -3.07
CA LEU A 127 -22.22 -4.04 -1.68
C LEU A 127 -20.71 -4.18 -1.51
N PHE A 128 -20.11 -5.27 -2.01
CA PHE A 128 -18.66 -5.46 -1.95
C PHE A 128 -17.92 -4.28 -2.58
N LYS A 129 -18.36 -3.88 -3.79
CA LYS A 129 -17.74 -2.77 -4.52
C LYS A 129 -17.82 -1.46 -3.74
N ALA A 130 -18.97 -1.17 -3.12
CA ALA A 130 -19.15 0.02 -2.30
C ALA A 130 -18.27 -0.03 -1.04
N ASP A 131 -18.20 -1.17 -0.37
CA ASP A 131 -17.40 -1.38 0.84
C ASP A 131 -15.89 -1.35 0.60
N ALA A 132 -15.45 -1.67 -0.62
CA ALA A 132 -14.07 -1.68 -1.06
C ALA A 132 -13.64 -0.38 -1.78
N THR A 133 -14.51 0.63 -1.86
CA THR A 133 -14.23 1.91 -2.54
C THR A 133 -13.99 3.02 -1.52
N TRP A 134 -12.94 3.81 -1.76
CA TRP A 134 -12.43 4.83 -0.85
C TRP A 134 -12.21 6.16 -1.59
N TRP A 135 -12.64 7.26 -1.00
CA TRP A 135 -12.20 8.59 -1.42
C TRP A 135 -10.82 8.88 -0.81
N ARG A 136 -9.85 9.20 -1.65
CA ARG A 136 -8.57 9.76 -1.21
C ARG A 136 -8.80 11.20 -0.75
N ARG A 137 -8.51 11.48 0.52
CA ARG A 137 -8.57 12.82 1.11
C ARG A 137 -7.18 13.27 1.55
N ALA A 138 -7.02 14.58 1.73
CA ALA A 138 -5.86 15.10 2.46
C ALA A 138 -5.84 14.53 3.88
N GLY A 139 -4.66 14.25 4.41
CA GLY A 139 -4.50 13.63 5.72
C GLY A 139 -5.13 14.47 6.83
N LEU A 140 -5.94 13.84 7.68
CA LEU A 140 -6.71 14.53 8.72
C LEU A 140 -5.85 15.12 9.83
N ALA A 141 -4.69 14.53 10.13
CA ALA A 141 -3.71 15.08 11.08
C ALA A 141 -2.62 15.91 10.39
N ASN A 142 -2.40 15.69 9.10
CA ASN A 142 -1.40 16.39 8.29
C ASN A 142 -1.85 16.42 6.82
N SER A 143 -2.18 17.60 6.32
CA SER A 143 -2.73 17.78 4.98
C SER A 143 -1.77 17.45 3.84
N ALA A 144 -0.46 17.28 4.11
CA ALA A 144 0.53 16.82 3.14
C ALA A 144 0.55 15.29 2.97
N LEU A 145 -0.18 14.57 3.83
CA LEU A 145 -0.35 13.12 3.81
C LEU A 145 -1.76 12.78 3.27
N LEU A 146 -2.22 11.55 3.46
CA LEU A 146 -3.53 11.11 2.98
C LEU A 146 -4.37 10.43 4.05
N SER A 147 -5.68 10.45 3.84
CA SER A 147 -6.67 9.67 4.59
C SER A 147 -7.65 9.02 3.62
N PHE A 148 -8.20 7.87 3.98
CA PHE A 148 -9.18 7.14 3.16
C PHE A 148 -10.56 7.25 3.77
N GLU A 149 -11.44 8.03 3.14
CA GLU A 149 -12.85 8.13 3.52
C GLU A 149 -13.63 7.02 2.80
N SER A 150 -14.57 6.37 3.48
CA SER A 150 -15.44 5.38 2.85
C SER A 150 -16.32 6.01 1.77
N PHE A 151 -16.49 5.31 0.65
CA PHE A 151 -17.40 5.73 -0.41
C PHE A 151 -18.86 5.74 0.03
N ASN A 152 -19.29 4.70 0.76
CA ASN A 152 -20.69 4.49 1.15
C ASN A 152 -21.02 4.89 2.60
N PHE A 153 -20.03 5.30 3.40
CA PHE A 153 -20.22 5.89 4.74
C PHE A 153 -19.48 7.24 4.85
N PRO A 154 -20.07 8.34 4.32
CA PRO A 154 -19.46 9.67 4.42
C PRO A 154 -19.13 10.05 5.87
N GLY A 155 -17.97 10.66 6.08
CA GLY A 155 -17.46 11.00 7.42
C GLY A 155 -16.80 9.84 8.18
N TYR A 156 -16.81 8.61 7.64
CA TYR A 156 -16.10 7.47 8.22
C TYR A 156 -14.82 7.19 7.44
N TYR A 157 -13.74 6.92 8.18
CA TYR A 157 -12.40 6.75 7.63
C TYR A 157 -11.80 5.42 8.05
N LEU A 158 -10.94 4.87 7.18
CA LEU A 158 -10.01 3.82 7.57
C LEU A 158 -9.04 4.39 8.60
N ARG A 159 -9.00 3.79 9.79
CA ARG A 159 -8.02 4.12 10.83
C ARG A 159 -7.51 2.89 11.55
N HIS A 160 -6.31 2.96 12.12
CA HIS A 160 -5.87 1.92 13.03
C HIS A 160 -6.36 2.16 14.46
N ARG A 161 -6.49 1.12 15.27
CA ARG A 161 -6.65 1.19 16.73
C ARG A 161 -6.14 -0.11 17.32
N GLU A 162 -5.18 -0.02 18.25
CA GLU A 162 -4.54 -1.19 18.87
C GLU A 162 -3.99 -2.18 17.82
N GLY A 163 -3.43 -1.64 16.73
CA GLY A 163 -2.87 -2.42 15.63
C GLY A 163 -3.88 -2.95 14.61
N LEU A 164 -5.18 -2.97 14.88
CA LEU A 164 -6.20 -3.41 13.92
C LEU A 164 -6.80 -2.24 13.14
N LEU A 165 -7.23 -2.48 11.90
CA LEU A 165 -7.89 -1.47 11.08
C LEU A 165 -9.39 -1.47 11.29
N TYR A 166 -9.99 -0.30 11.43
CA TYR A 166 -11.43 -0.09 11.59
C TYR A 166 -11.95 1.03 10.69
N LEU A 167 -13.24 0.95 10.36
CA LEU A 167 -13.98 2.03 9.74
C LEU A 167 -14.71 2.79 10.85
N ASN A 168 -14.30 4.03 11.12
CA ASN A 168 -14.92 4.83 12.17
C ASN A 168 -15.07 6.30 11.78
N GLY A 169 -16.07 6.96 12.37
CA GLY A 169 -16.14 8.42 12.38
C GLY A 169 -14.96 9.01 13.16
N ILE A 170 -14.47 10.17 12.72
CA ILE A 170 -13.27 10.81 13.25
C ILE A 170 -13.67 12.04 14.06
N SER A 171 -13.27 12.10 15.34
CA SER A 171 -13.67 13.19 16.23
C SER A 171 -12.48 13.79 16.99
N THR A 172 -11.58 12.95 17.48
CA THR A 172 -10.44 13.36 18.30
C THR A 172 -9.17 13.62 17.47
N SER A 173 -8.17 14.24 18.08
CA SER A 173 -6.83 14.36 17.48
C SER A 173 -6.18 12.99 17.26
N THR A 174 -6.38 12.06 18.19
CA THR A 174 -5.91 10.68 18.06
C THR A 174 -6.57 9.99 16.88
N ASP A 175 -7.90 10.08 16.74
CA ASP A 175 -8.60 9.52 15.57
C ASP A 175 -8.02 10.06 14.25
N ARG A 176 -7.77 11.38 14.19
CA ARG A 176 -7.16 12.02 13.00
C ARG A 176 -5.77 11.47 12.72
N SER A 177 -4.96 11.26 13.75
CA SER A 177 -3.62 10.67 13.63
C SER A 177 -3.70 9.23 13.11
N ASP A 178 -4.57 8.43 13.71
CA ASP A 178 -4.77 7.01 13.39
C ASP A 178 -5.34 6.80 11.97
N ALA A 179 -5.99 7.82 11.41
CA ALA A 179 -6.57 7.83 10.07
C ALA A 179 -5.66 8.50 9.00
N THR A 180 -4.43 8.88 9.35
CA THR A 180 -3.51 9.57 8.44
C THR A 180 -2.34 8.67 8.07
N PHE A 181 -2.06 8.56 6.77
CA PHE A 181 -1.06 7.66 6.21
C PHE A 181 -0.12 8.37 5.23
N ARG A 182 1.10 7.87 5.11
CA ARG A 182 2.04 8.19 4.04
C ARG A 182 2.00 7.06 3.02
N GLU A 183 1.85 7.42 1.75
CA GLU A 183 2.10 6.50 0.62
C GLU A 183 3.58 6.51 0.25
#